data_AF-A0A934E6U3-F1
#
_entry.id   AF-A0A934E6U3-F1
#
_cell.length_a   1.000
_cell.length_b   1.000
_cell.length_c   1.000
_cell.angle_alpha   90.00
_cell.angle_beta   90.00
_cell.angle_gamma   90.00
#
_symmetry.space_group_name_H-M   'P 1'
#
loop_
_entity.id
_entity.type
_entity.pdbx_description
1 polymer ?
#
loop_
_entity_poly.entity_id
_entity_poly.type
_entity_poly.pdbx_seq_one_letter_code
_entity_poly.pdbx_strand_id
1 'polypeptide(L)'
;MPRGCDLNLAGRYRLSIKPFWRYQLEDDGTHVTLRPADPPDGGDPDAMAMALSRTSRGLLGMVTGHARSVSGARCPVSFPAQLIACSPEGLTVRSEDELSLDDQCQMRRTSAAPTDKVLLRE
;
A
#
# COMPACT_ATOMS: atom_id res chain seq x y z
N MET A 1 7.15 15.99 7.93
CA MET A 1 6.52 15.65 6.63
C MET A 1 7.64 15.44 5.64
N PRO A 2 7.71 14.32 4.90
CA PRO A 2 8.69 14.15 3.84
C PRO A 2 8.49 15.18 2.73
N ARG A 3 9.58 15.61 2.10
CA ARG A 3 9.54 16.60 1.00
C ARG A 3 8.70 16.07 -0.17
N GLY A 4 7.86 16.94 -0.75
CA GLY A 4 7.03 16.61 -1.90
C GLY A 4 5.75 15.84 -1.55
N CYS A 5 5.65 15.31 -0.32
CA CYS A 5 4.42 14.67 0.11
C CYS A 5 3.34 15.69 0.44
N ASP A 6 3.67 16.95 0.66
CA ASP A 6 2.76 18.09 0.86
C ASP A 6 1.97 18.50 -0.38
N LEU A 7 2.36 18.00 -1.56
CA LEU A 7 1.63 18.20 -2.82
C LEU A 7 0.34 17.36 -2.86
N ASN A 8 -0.55 17.71 -3.80
CA ASN A 8 -1.66 16.86 -4.17
C ASN A 8 -1.12 15.58 -4.85
N LEU A 9 -1.32 14.44 -4.20
CA LEU A 9 -0.84 13.15 -4.66
C LEU A 9 -1.84 12.43 -5.57
N ALA A 10 -3.06 12.95 -5.77
CA ALA A 10 -4.10 12.31 -6.57
C ALA A 10 -3.60 11.92 -7.98
N GLY A 11 -4.02 10.75 -8.46
CA GLY A 11 -3.62 10.25 -9.76
C GLY A 11 -3.67 8.74 -9.88
N ARG A 12 -3.24 8.24 -11.04
CA ARG A 12 -3.11 6.81 -11.30
C ARG A 12 -1.69 6.37 -11.01
N TYR A 13 -1.57 5.16 -10.48
CA TYR A 13 -0.30 4.57 -10.08
C TYR A 13 -0.24 3.10 -10.45
N ARG A 14 0.97 2.58 -10.65
CA ARG A 14 1.24 1.15 -10.74
C ARG A 14 2.30 0.73 -9.74
N LEU A 15 2.18 -0.48 -9.19
CA LEU A 15 3.22 -1.02 -8.33
C LEU A 15 4.45 -1.42 -9.17
N SER A 16 5.63 -0.94 -8.80
CA SER A 16 6.85 -1.16 -9.59
C SER A 16 7.19 -2.65 -9.76
N ILE A 17 7.03 -3.43 -8.70
CA ILE A 17 7.34 -4.88 -8.66
C ILE A 17 6.23 -5.77 -9.24
N LYS A 18 5.02 -5.23 -9.40
CA LYS A 18 3.88 -5.92 -10.03
C LYS A 18 3.16 -4.92 -10.94
N PRO A 19 3.69 -4.61 -12.14
CA PRO A 19 3.18 -3.52 -12.98
C PRO A 19 1.72 -3.70 -13.45
N PHE A 20 1.18 -4.91 -13.38
CA PHE A 20 -0.23 -5.20 -13.66
C PHE A 20 -1.17 -4.74 -12.53
N TRP A 21 -0.66 -4.54 -11.31
CA TRP A 21 -1.39 -3.91 -10.22
C TRP A 21 -1.39 -2.39 -10.40
N ARG A 22 -2.56 -1.87 -10.80
CA ARG A 22 -2.82 -0.45 -10.94
C ARG A 22 -3.72 0.03 -9.82
N TYR A 23 -3.60 1.31 -9.51
CA TYR A 23 -4.26 1.95 -8.40
C TYR A 23 -4.75 3.34 -8.78
N GLN A 24 -5.90 3.71 -8.24
CA GLN A 24 -6.38 5.08 -8.18
C GLN A 24 -6.05 5.63 -6.79
N LEU A 25 -5.34 6.76 -6.76
CA LEU A 25 -5.07 7.51 -5.54
C LEU A 25 -5.96 8.75 -5.51
N GLU A 26 -6.66 8.93 -4.40
CA GLU A 26 -7.42 10.13 -4.06
C GLU A 26 -6.72 10.85 -2.90
N ASP A 27 -6.56 12.18 -3.00
CA ASP A 27 -5.96 13.02 -1.97
C ASP A 27 -6.87 14.24 -1.76
N ASP A 28 -7.45 14.36 -0.56
CA ASP A 28 -8.33 15.49 -0.18
C ASP A 28 -7.57 16.62 0.54
N GLY A 29 -6.24 16.52 0.62
CA GLY A 29 -5.37 17.43 1.36
C GLY A 29 -5.15 17.03 2.82
N THR A 30 -5.99 16.16 3.39
CA THR A 30 -5.89 15.65 4.76
C THR A 30 -5.73 14.12 4.83
N HIS A 31 -6.31 13.40 3.88
CA HIS A 31 -6.24 11.96 3.74
C HIS A 31 -5.84 11.58 2.33
N VAL A 32 -5.10 10.48 2.25
CA VAL A 32 -4.78 9.81 0.99
C VAL A 32 -5.38 8.43 1.02
N THR A 33 -6.17 8.09 0.00
CA THR A 33 -6.67 6.73 -0.18
C THR A 33 -6.16 6.17 -1.51
N LEU A 34 -5.69 4.93 -1.46
CA LEU A 34 -5.24 4.17 -2.62
C LEU A 34 -6.17 2.96 -2.76
N ARG A 35 -6.81 2.82 -3.92
CA ARG A 35 -7.68 1.67 -4.23
C ARG A 35 -7.20 0.99 -5.50
N PRO A 36 -7.33 -0.33 -5.63
CA PRO A 36 -7.10 -1.01 -6.91
C PRO A 36 -7.91 -0.32 -8.01
N ALA A 37 -7.29 -0.01 -9.14
CA ALA A 37 -7.97 0.54 -10.30
C ALA A 37 -8.63 -0.61 -11.08
N ASP A 38 -9.92 -0.51 -11.38
CA ASP A 38 -10.70 -1.57 -12.04
C ASP A 38 -10.10 -2.00 -13.39
N PRO A 39 -9.69 -3.26 -13.59
CA PRO A 39 -9.64 -3.87 -14.91
C PRO A 39 -11.04 -4.37 -15.30
N PRO A 40 -11.35 -4.45 -16.61
CA PRO A 40 -12.69 -4.81 -17.10
C PRO A 40 -13.22 -6.18 -16.63
N ASP A 41 -12.35 -7.08 -16.13
CA ASP A 41 -12.68 -8.47 -15.81
C ASP A 41 -12.33 -8.88 -14.37
N GLY A 42 -12.74 -8.09 -13.37
CA GLY A 42 -12.64 -8.47 -11.96
C GLY A 42 -11.20 -8.44 -11.44
N GLY A 43 -10.78 -7.28 -10.93
CA GLY A 43 -9.43 -7.00 -10.44
C GLY A 43 -8.81 -8.08 -9.56
N ASP A 44 -7.48 -8.04 -9.45
CA ASP A 44 -6.74 -9.04 -8.68
C ASP A 44 -7.32 -9.13 -7.25
N PRO A 45 -7.84 -10.29 -6.84
CA PRO A 45 -8.44 -10.45 -5.52
C PRO A 45 -7.44 -10.18 -4.38
N ASP A 46 -6.15 -10.32 -4.65
CA ASP A 46 -5.08 -10.10 -3.68
C ASP A 46 -4.52 -8.66 -3.76
N ALA A 47 -5.15 -7.77 -4.54
CA ALA A 47 -4.79 -6.35 -4.59
C ALA A 47 -5.08 -5.66 -3.25
N MET A 48 -4.12 -4.86 -2.80
CA MET A 48 -4.20 -4.14 -1.53
C MET A 48 -4.80 -2.74 -1.71
N ALA A 49 -5.55 -2.28 -0.71
CA ALA A 49 -5.96 -0.88 -0.57
C ALA A 49 -5.20 -0.23 0.59
N MET A 50 -5.12 1.10 0.60
CA MET A 50 -4.44 1.85 1.65
C MET A 50 -5.21 3.12 1.99
N ALA A 51 -5.25 3.48 3.27
CA ALA A 51 -5.80 4.74 3.76
C ALA A 51 -4.81 5.37 4.75
N LEU A 52 -4.33 6.57 4.43
CA LEU A 52 -3.32 7.30 5.20
C LEU A 52 -3.87 8.67 5.61
N SER A 53 -3.54 9.08 6.82
CA SER A 53 -3.79 10.43 7.33
C SER A 53 -2.53 11.27 7.26
N ARG A 54 -2.67 12.52 6.83
CA ARG A 54 -1.59 13.49 6.77
C ARG A 54 -1.29 14.03 8.16
N THR A 55 -0.04 13.86 8.61
CA THR A 55 0.43 14.32 9.93
C THR A 55 1.69 15.18 9.78
N SER A 56 2.07 15.91 10.84
CA SER A 56 3.35 16.64 10.86
C SER A 56 4.58 15.73 10.66
N ARG A 57 4.46 14.43 10.94
CA ARG A 57 5.53 13.43 10.79
C ARG A 57 5.53 12.74 9.41
N GLY A 58 4.44 12.78 8.67
CA GLY A 58 4.27 12.13 7.36
C GLY A 58 2.83 11.68 7.11
N LEU A 59 2.59 10.94 6.03
CA LEU A 59 1.31 10.25 5.84
C LEU A 59 1.40 8.84 6.42
N LEU A 60 0.54 8.55 7.39
CA LEU A 60 0.56 7.34 8.21
C LEU A 60 -0.84 6.72 8.23
N GLY A 61 -0.93 5.39 8.21
CA GLY A 61 -2.21 4.71 8.28
C GLY A 61 -2.07 3.22 8.02
N MET A 62 -3.08 2.65 7.38
CA MET A 62 -3.21 1.20 7.24
C MET A 62 -3.30 0.79 5.77
N VAL A 63 -2.68 -0.34 5.47
CA VAL A 63 -2.95 -1.15 4.29
C VAL A 63 -3.94 -2.24 4.67
N THR A 64 -4.85 -2.57 3.77
CA THR A 64 -5.87 -3.63 3.93
C THR A 64 -5.98 -4.44 2.65
N GLY A 65 -6.17 -5.75 2.76
CA GLY A 65 -6.41 -6.60 1.59
C GLY A 65 -6.34 -8.07 1.96
N HIS A 66 -5.84 -8.89 1.03
CA HIS A 66 -5.66 -10.31 1.24
C HIS A 66 -4.23 -10.75 0.92
N ALA A 67 -3.70 -11.66 1.72
CA ALA A 67 -2.45 -12.34 1.46
C ALA A 67 -2.65 -13.86 1.57
N ARG A 68 -1.69 -14.63 1.07
CA ARG A 68 -1.73 -16.09 1.14
C ARG A 68 -0.97 -16.59 2.36
N SER A 69 -1.56 -17.55 3.09
CA SER A 69 -0.87 -18.28 4.15
C SER A 69 0.23 -19.17 3.58
N VAL A 70 1.02 -19.78 4.47
CA VAL A 70 2.05 -20.76 4.11
C VAL A 70 1.52 -21.94 3.28
N SER A 71 0.26 -22.37 3.48
CA SER A 71 -0.38 -23.40 2.66
C SER A 71 -1.11 -22.87 1.42
N GLY A 72 -1.14 -21.54 1.23
CA GLY A 72 -1.80 -20.90 0.09
C GLY A 72 -3.25 -20.47 0.36
N ALA A 73 -3.77 -20.61 1.59
CA ALA A 73 -5.10 -20.13 1.96
C ALA A 73 -5.16 -18.60 1.90
N ARG A 74 -6.27 -18.04 1.42
CA ARG A 74 -6.46 -16.59 1.31
C ARG A 74 -6.91 -16.03 2.66
N CYS A 75 -6.12 -15.12 3.21
CA CYS A 75 -6.30 -14.54 4.53
C CYS A 75 -6.46 -13.02 4.46
N PRO A 76 -7.46 -12.44 5.15
CA PRO A 76 -7.55 -10.99 5.27
C PRO A 76 -6.36 -10.46 6.07
N VAL A 77 -5.81 -9.32 5.65
CA VAL A 77 -4.68 -8.68 6.33
C VAL A 77 -4.92 -7.19 6.49
N SER A 78 -4.38 -6.66 7.59
CA SER A 78 -4.22 -5.23 7.77
C SER A 78 -2.93 -4.94 8.53
N PHE A 79 -2.16 -3.96 8.06
CA PHE A 79 -0.86 -3.62 8.64
C PHE A 79 -0.53 -2.14 8.47
N PRO A 80 0.33 -1.58 9.34
CA PRO A 80 0.70 -0.17 9.27
C PRO A 80 1.54 0.13 8.03
N ALA A 81 1.34 1.32 7.47
CA ALA A 81 2.17 1.85 6.40
C ALA A 81 2.39 3.35 6.51
N GLN A 82 3.49 3.80 5.91
CA GLN A 82 3.89 5.19 5.84
C GLN A 82 4.34 5.56 4.43
N LEU A 83 3.94 6.75 3.93
CA LEU A 83 4.65 7.36 2.81
C LEU A 83 5.94 8.03 3.30
N ILE A 84 7.07 7.54 2.81
CA ILE A 84 8.40 8.00 3.21
C ILE A 84 9.06 8.90 2.16
N ALA A 85 8.60 8.84 0.91
CA ALA A 85 9.03 9.74 -0.16
C ALA A 85 7.90 9.94 -1.17
N CYS A 86 7.77 11.16 -1.68
CA CYS A 86 6.83 11.51 -2.74
C CYS A 86 7.54 12.39 -3.78
N SER A 87 7.31 12.10 -5.05
CA SER A 87 7.80 12.89 -6.17
C SER A 87 6.71 12.98 -7.26
N PRO A 88 6.89 13.85 -8.26
CA PRO A 88 6.02 13.85 -9.43
C PRO A 88 5.96 12.50 -10.14
N GLU A 89 7.05 11.72 -10.10
CA GLU A 89 7.19 10.44 -10.81
C GLU A 89 6.63 9.24 -10.02
N GLY A 90 6.47 9.36 -8.70
CA GLY A 90 6.04 8.24 -7.89
C GLY A 90 6.07 8.46 -6.38
N LEU A 91 5.71 7.42 -5.66
CA LEU A 91 5.62 7.38 -4.21
C LEU A 91 6.39 6.17 -3.68
N THR A 92 6.99 6.31 -2.49
CA THR A 92 7.57 5.20 -1.75
C THR A 92 6.78 4.98 -0.46
N VAL A 93 6.19 3.80 -0.36
CA VAL A 93 5.43 3.33 0.80
C VAL A 93 6.31 2.37 1.59
N ARG A 94 6.52 2.65 2.87
CA ARG A 94 7.13 1.71 3.81
C ARG A 94 6.03 1.00 4.58
N SER A 95 6.05 -0.32 4.57
CA SER A 95 5.25 -1.16 5.45
C SER A 95 6.11 -1.73 6.56
N GLU A 96 5.60 -1.76 7.79
CA GLU A 96 6.42 -2.12 8.96
C GLU A 96 6.84 -3.60 8.98
N ASP A 97 6.15 -4.50 8.26
CA ASP A 97 6.40 -5.94 8.30
C ASP A 97 6.34 -6.63 6.94
N GLU A 98 7.18 -7.66 6.75
CA GLU A 98 6.93 -8.74 5.79
C GLU A 98 5.94 -9.71 6.47
N LEU A 99 4.71 -9.81 5.94
CA LEU A 99 3.66 -10.62 6.55
C LEU A 99 3.89 -12.11 6.26
N SER A 100 4.21 -12.89 7.29
CA SER A 100 4.05 -14.35 7.26
C SER A 100 2.75 -14.72 7.99
N LEU A 101 1.88 -15.47 7.33
CA LEU A 101 0.59 -15.91 7.86
C LEU A 101 0.57 -17.43 7.98
N ASP A 102 0.16 -17.93 9.13
CA ASP A 102 -0.22 -19.35 9.22
C ASP A 102 -1.63 -19.60 8.68
N ASP A 103 -2.03 -20.87 8.65
CA ASP A 103 -3.30 -21.29 8.06
C ASP A 103 -4.53 -20.90 8.90
N GLN A 104 -4.31 -20.32 10.09
CA GLN A 104 -5.35 -19.70 10.89
C GLN A 104 -5.43 -18.18 10.63
N CYS A 105 -4.74 -17.70 9.59
CA CYS A 105 -4.61 -16.28 9.25
C CYS A 105 -4.02 -15.44 10.37
N GLN A 106 -3.21 -16.05 11.24
CA GLN A 106 -2.51 -15.32 12.29
C GLN A 106 -1.15 -14.84 11.76
N MET A 107 -0.88 -13.55 11.97
CA MET A 107 0.42 -12.96 11.66
C MET A 107 1.47 -13.57 12.57
N ARG A 108 2.44 -14.26 11.97
CA ARG A 108 3.68 -14.59 12.63
C ARG A 108 4.62 -13.42 12.38
N ARG A 109 4.88 -12.64 13.42
CA ARG A 109 5.91 -11.60 13.37
C ARG A 109 7.22 -12.27 12.98
N THR A 110 7.64 -12.08 11.75
CA THR A 110 8.99 -12.30 11.32
C THR A 110 9.80 -11.08 11.76
N SER A 111 11.03 -11.28 12.24
CA SER A 111 11.96 -10.18 12.55
C SER A 111 12.46 -9.47 11.29
N ALA A 112 11.67 -9.48 10.22
CA ALA A 112 12.01 -8.91 8.93
C ALA A 112 11.99 -7.39 9.04
N ALA A 113 12.95 -6.74 8.38
CA ALA A 113 13.00 -5.29 8.35
C ALA A 113 11.76 -4.72 7.61
N PRO A 114 11.39 -3.46 7.91
CA PRO A 114 10.38 -2.74 7.14
C PRO A 114 10.67 -2.83 5.64
N THR A 115 9.62 -3.03 4.84
CA THR A 115 9.77 -3.18 3.39
C THR A 115 9.28 -1.95 2.65
N ASP A 116 10.08 -1.48 1.70
CA ASP A 116 9.72 -0.36 0.85
C ASP A 116 9.10 -0.85 -0.47
N LYS A 117 7.97 -0.26 -0.84
CA LYS A 117 7.25 -0.48 -2.10
C LYS A 117 7.20 0.83 -2.87
N VAL A 118 7.46 0.77 -4.17
CA VAL A 118 7.44 1.94 -5.04
C VAL A 118 6.20 1.91 -5.93
N LEU A 119 5.40 2.96 -5.85
CA LEU A 119 4.29 3.24 -6.76
C LEU A 119 4.76 4.24 -7.79
N LEU A 120 4.71 3.88 -9.07
CA LEU A 120 5.08 4.75 -10.17
C LEU A 120 3.82 5.42 -10.71
N ARG A 121 3.86 6.74 -10.89
CA ARG A 121 2.74 7.51 -11.43
C ARG A 121 2.54 7.16 -12.92
N GLU A 122 1.29 7.03 -13.35
CA GLU A 122 0.87 6.84 -14.76
C GLU A 122 0.41 8.17 -15.38
#